data_AF-A0A811S0U2-F1
#
_entry.id   AF-A0A811S0U2-F1
#
_cell.length_a   1.000
_cell.length_b   1.000
_cell.length_c   1.000
_cell.angle_alpha   90.00
_cell.angle_beta   90.00
_cell.angle_gamma   90.00
#
_symmetry.space_group_name_H-M   'P 1'
#
loop_
_entity.id
_entity.type
_entity.pdbx_description
1 polymer ?
#
loop_
_entity_poly.entity_id
_entity_poly.type
_entity_poly.pdbx_seq_one_letter_code
_entity_poly.pdbx_strand_id
1 'polypeptide(L)'
;MSKGLEMILRCHNFDVKPEMVNDEIVETNLLLFMTGDLVVKKHSRSLHMSDSDLMEISGFNSQDWDTMKIATAMKMIAYPDEKVEHPPEMFSKDELSKIQKDASKYNDKIIKHDVAKVFEELVRAKRCKEIKVTLMRHLVREATLMVGETANKRLNQADD
;
A
#
# COMPACT_ATOMS: atom_id res chain seq x y z
N MET A 1 16.16 -11.53 -15.74
CA MET A 1 15.25 -10.66 -14.94
C MET A 1 15.68 -9.21 -15.10
N SER A 2 14.72 -8.27 -15.24
CA SER A 2 15.04 -6.84 -15.32
C SER A 2 15.26 -6.23 -13.92
N LYS A 3 16.01 -5.12 -13.83
CA LYS A 3 16.26 -4.41 -12.56
C LYS A 3 14.97 -3.89 -11.90
N GLY A 4 13.99 -3.47 -12.70
CA GLY A 4 12.70 -2.98 -12.18
C GLY A 4 11.88 -4.09 -11.52
N LEU A 5 11.79 -5.26 -12.17
CA LEU A 5 11.14 -6.44 -11.62
C LEU A 5 11.78 -6.86 -10.29
N GLU A 6 13.11 -6.95 -10.27
CA GLU A 6 13.88 -7.31 -9.07
C GLU A 6 13.63 -6.36 -7.90
N MET A 7 13.63 -5.04 -8.16
CA MET A 7 13.39 -4.02 -7.14
C MET A 7 12.03 -4.21 -6.46
N ILE A 8 10.96 -4.37 -7.23
CA ILE A 8 9.60 -4.52 -6.70
C ILE A 8 9.47 -5.84 -5.92
N LEU A 9 10.04 -6.94 -6.43
CA LEU A 9 10.03 -8.23 -5.73
C LEU A 9 10.73 -8.13 -4.37
N ARG A 10 11.90 -7.50 -4.31
CA ARG A 10 12.63 -7.25 -3.06
C ARG A 10 11.86 -6.36 -2.09
N CYS A 11 11.21 -5.29 -2.56
CA CYS A 11 10.38 -4.42 -1.73
C CYS A 11 9.21 -5.17 -1.06
N HIS A 12 8.78 -6.29 -1.62
CA HIS A 12 7.74 -7.16 -1.07
C HIS A 12 8.29 -8.44 -0.43
N ASN A 13 9.61 -8.55 -0.23
CA ASN A 13 10.28 -9.70 0.37
C ASN A 13 10.07 -11.02 -0.39
N PHE A 14 9.96 -10.96 -1.72
CA PHE A 14 9.95 -12.15 -2.57
C PHE A 14 11.36 -12.47 -3.04
N ASP A 15 11.82 -13.68 -2.72
CA ASP A 15 13.06 -14.25 -3.26
C ASP A 15 12.75 -15.02 -4.53
N VAL A 16 12.96 -14.38 -5.68
CA VAL A 16 12.68 -14.95 -7.01
C VAL A 16 13.96 -14.97 -7.82
N LYS A 17 14.36 -16.19 -8.20
CA LYS A 17 15.53 -16.40 -9.06
C LYS A 17 15.15 -16.22 -10.53
N PRO A 18 16.11 -15.89 -11.43
CA PRO A 18 15.83 -15.70 -12.85
C PRO A 18 15.07 -16.86 -13.51
N GLU A 19 15.32 -18.10 -13.09
CA GLU A 19 14.71 -19.33 -13.63
C GLU A 19 13.25 -19.50 -13.21
N MET A 20 12.81 -18.80 -12.16
CA MET A 20 11.44 -18.82 -11.66
C MET A 20 10.54 -17.80 -12.38
N VAL A 21 11.13 -16.83 -13.08
CA VAL A 21 10.38 -15.73 -13.70
C VAL A 21 9.55 -16.26 -14.87
N ASN A 22 8.24 -16.06 -14.78
CA ASN A 22 7.27 -16.36 -15.83
C ASN A 22 6.35 -15.15 -16.05
N ASP A 23 5.49 -15.22 -17.06
CA ASP A 23 4.60 -14.11 -17.46
C ASP A 23 3.66 -13.70 -16.32
N GLU A 24 3.12 -14.65 -15.55
CA GLU A 24 2.20 -14.37 -14.44
C GLU A 24 2.89 -13.61 -13.29
N ILE A 25 4.16 -13.95 -12.99
CA ILE A 25 4.99 -13.21 -12.03
C ILE A 25 5.28 -11.81 -12.54
N VAL A 26 5.59 -11.64 -13.84
CA VAL A 26 5.85 -10.32 -14.42
C VAL A 26 4.58 -9.44 -14.35
N GLU A 27 3.42 -9.97 -14.77
CA GLU A 27 2.15 -9.25 -14.74
C GLU A 27 1.72 -8.91 -13.31
N THR A 28 1.81 -9.87 -12.38
CA THR A 28 1.44 -9.63 -10.98
C THR A 28 2.37 -8.59 -10.35
N ASN A 29 3.65 -8.58 -10.71
CA ASN A 29 4.61 -7.58 -10.25
C ASN A 29 4.28 -6.17 -10.76
N LEU A 30 3.94 -6.04 -12.04
CA LEU A 30 3.49 -4.78 -12.62
C LEU A 30 2.23 -4.26 -11.92
N LEU A 31 1.27 -5.15 -11.66
CA LEU A 31 0.05 -4.80 -10.93
C LEU A 31 0.34 -4.38 -9.48
N LEU A 32 1.30 -5.01 -8.80
CA LEU A 32 1.73 -4.57 -7.45
C LEU A 32 2.27 -3.15 -7.47
N PHE A 33 3.13 -2.81 -8.44
CA PHE A 33 3.66 -1.47 -8.58
C PHE A 33 2.56 -0.44 -8.88
N MET A 34 1.68 -0.74 -9.83
CA MET A 34 0.61 0.17 -10.24
C MET A 34 -0.45 0.37 -9.16
N THR A 35 -0.83 -0.69 -8.44
CA THR A 35 -1.90 -0.65 -7.43
C THR A 35 -1.42 -0.23 -6.05
N GLY A 36 -0.12 -0.35 -5.76
CA GLY A 36 0.46 0.08 -4.49
C GLY A 36 1.20 1.41 -4.62
N ASP A 37 2.47 1.31 -5.00
CA ASP A 37 3.44 2.38 -4.85
C ASP A 37 3.10 3.62 -5.70
N LEU A 38 2.56 3.41 -6.90
CA LEU A 38 2.19 4.51 -7.78
C LEU A 38 1.02 5.33 -7.23
N VAL A 39 -0.01 4.68 -6.68
CA VAL A 39 -1.19 5.37 -6.12
C VAL A 39 -0.82 6.11 -4.85
N VAL A 40 -0.01 5.49 -3.98
CA VAL A 40 0.52 6.17 -2.77
C VAL A 40 1.33 7.40 -3.17
N LYS A 41 2.26 7.25 -4.13
CA LYS A 41 3.10 8.36 -4.61
C LYS A 41 2.28 9.48 -5.27
N LYS A 42 1.24 9.14 -6.03
CA LYS A 42 0.32 10.10 -6.68
C LYS A 42 -0.30 11.05 -5.65
N HIS A 43 -0.75 10.52 -4.51
CA HIS A 43 -1.48 11.29 -3.51
C HIS A 43 -0.62 11.79 -2.34
N SER A 44 0.57 11.22 -2.15
CA SER A 44 1.49 11.57 -1.06
C SER A 44 1.74 13.08 -1.01
N ARG A 45 2.15 13.69 -2.14
CA ARG A 45 2.44 15.13 -2.17
C ARG A 45 1.24 15.98 -1.77
N SER A 46 0.05 15.67 -2.30
CA SER A 46 -1.16 16.46 -2.02
C SER A 46 -1.64 16.30 -0.58
N LEU A 47 -1.51 15.11 -0.02
CA LEU A 47 -1.88 14.84 1.37
C LEU A 47 -0.90 15.52 2.34
N HIS A 48 0.40 15.51 2.07
CA HIS A 48 1.37 16.22 2.91
C HIS A 48 1.25 17.75 2.83
N MET A 49 0.51 18.31 1.87
CA MET A 49 0.14 19.74 1.94
C MET A 49 -0.80 20.04 3.13
N SER A 50 -1.49 19.03 3.67
CA SER A 50 -2.33 19.18 4.87
C SER A 50 -1.53 19.16 6.18
N ASP A 51 -0.23 18.88 6.16
CA ASP A 51 0.58 18.80 7.38
C ASP A 51 0.61 20.13 8.13
N SER A 52 0.64 21.26 7.41
CA SER A 52 0.55 22.59 8.02
C SER A 52 -0.80 22.82 8.70
N ASP A 53 -1.91 22.48 8.04
CA ASP A 53 -3.25 22.65 8.60
C ASP A 53 -3.46 21.73 9.83
N LEU A 54 -3.00 20.48 9.75
CA LEU A 54 -3.05 19.50 10.84
C LEU A 54 -2.26 19.98 12.07
N MET A 55 -1.12 20.60 11.86
CA MET A 55 -0.31 21.19 12.92
C MET A 55 -0.92 22.48 13.48
N GLU A 56 -1.36 23.40 12.62
CA GLU A 56 -1.88 24.70 13.05
C GLU A 56 -3.23 24.60 13.78
N ILE A 57 -4.14 23.76 13.27
CA ILE A 57 -5.51 23.65 13.78
C ILE A 57 -5.58 22.67 14.96
N SER A 58 -4.88 21.55 14.84
CA SER A 58 -4.96 20.43 15.77
C SER A 58 -3.63 20.05 16.41
N GLY A 59 -2.53 20.74 16.14
CA GLY A 59 -1.24 20.42 16.77
C GLY A 59 -0.73 19.01 16.49
N PHE A 60 -1.14 18.40 15.36
CA PHE A 60 -0.58 17.11 14.94
C PHE A 60 0.72 17.34 14.20
N ASN A 61 1.80 16.69 14.66
CA ASN A 61 2.99 16.55 13.84
C ASN A 61 2.77 15.33 12.92
N SER A 62 2.30 15.55 11.69
CA SER A 62 2.01 14.48 10.72
C SER A 62 3.14 14.25 9.71
N GLN A 63 4.31 14.87 9.87
CA GLN A 63 5.43 14.72 8.93
C GLN A 63 5.94 13.28 8.82
N ASP A 64 5.81 12.50 9.89
CA ASP A 64 6.19 11.10 9.95
C ASP A 64 5.03 10.14 9.66
N TRP A 65 3.81 10.67 9.45
CA TRP A 65 2.65 9.85 9.11
C TRP A 65 2.76 9.40 7.66
N ASP A 66 2.46 8.11 7.44
CA ASP A 66 2.33 7.62 6.08
C ASP A 66 1.09 8.22 5.40
N THR A 67 1.09 8.18 4.06
CA THR A 67 0.02 8.73 3.23
C THR A 67 -1.36 8.16 3.55
N MET A 68 -1.45 6.88 3.96
CA MET A 68 -2.72 6.27 4.33
C MET A 68 -3.21 6.79 5.69
N LYS A 69 -2.32 6.96 6.68
CA LYS A 69 -2.66 7.54 7.98
C LYS A 69 -3.19 8.98 7.80
N ILE A 70 -2.53 9.81 6.99
CA ILE A 70 -3.01 11.17 6.70
C ILE A 70 -4.37 11.14 6.01
N ALA A 71 -4.54 10.34 4.95
CA ALA A 71 -5.82 10.23 4.24
C ALA A 71 -6.97 9.78 5.16
N THR A 72 -6.68 8.87 6.09
CA THR A 72 -7.66 8.38 7.07
C THR A 72 -8.06 9.48 8.04
N ALA A 73 -7.10 10.23 8.58
CA ALA A 73 -7.38 11.37 9.44
C ALA A 73 -8.22 12.43 8.72
N MET A 74 -7.85 12.79 7.48
CA MET A 74 -8.60 13.74 6.67
C MET A 74 -10.04 13.26 6.39
N LYS A 75 -10.23 11.96 6.11
CA LYS A 75 -11.57 11.37 5.92
C LYS A 75 -12.41 11.48 7.19
N MET A 76 -11.83 11.21 8.37
CA MET A 76 -12.50 11.34 9.66
C MET A 76 -12.86 12.81 9.98
N ILE A 77 -11.98 13.76 9.64
CA ILE A 77 -12.24 15.20 9.82
C ILE A 77 -13.38 15.65 8.88
N ALA A 78 -13.36 15.24 7.62
CA ALA A 78 -14.35 15.63 6.63
C ALA A 78 -15.75 15.04 6.91
N TYR A 79 -15.79 13.84 7.52
CA TYR A 79 -16.99 13.06 7.79
C TYR A 79 -16.99 12.54 9.23
N PRO A 80 -17.12 13.43 10.25
CA PRO A 80 -16.97 13.06 11.66
C PRO A 80 -18.04 12.09 12.16
N ASP A 81 -19.21 12.05 11.49
CA ASP A 81 -20.31 11.14 11.82
C ASP A 81 -20.17 9.76 11.13
N GLU A 82 -19.24 9.61 10.19
CA GLU A 82 -18.99 8.34 9.50
C GLU A 82 -17.98 7.48 10.28
N LYS A 83 -18.29 6.20 10.45
CA LYS A 83 -17.31 5.24 10.97
C LYS A 83 -16.30 4.91 9.87
N VAL A 84 -15.08 5.42 10.02
CA VAL A 84 -13.94 5.09 9.15
C VAL A 84 -13.21 3.88 9.72
N GLU A 85 -13.13 2.79 8.95
CA GLU A 85 -12.37 1.61 9.36
C GLU A 85 -10.86 1.86 9.22
N HIS A 86 -10.11 1.54 10.27
CA HIS A 86 -8.65 1.63 10.27
C HIS A 86 -8.05 0.59 11.25
N PRO A 87 -6.77 0.22 11.08
CA PRO A 87 -6.08 -0.63 12.05
C PRO A 87 -6.03 0.03 13.44
N PRO A 88 -6.22 -0.72 14.55
CA PRO A 88 -6.21 -0.16 15.91
C PRO A 88 -4.92 0.59 16.27
N GLU A 89 -3.80 0.20 15.69
CA GLU A 89 -2.47 0.78 15.90
C GLU A 89 -2.22 2.04 15.08
N MET A 90 -3.10 2.38 14.13
CA MET A 90 -2.90 3.54 13.24
C MET A 90 -2.93 4.87 14.01
N PHE A 91 -3.80 4.98 15.01
CA PHE A 91 -3.94 6.17 15.85
C PHE A 91 -3.99 5.77 17.33
N SER A 92 -3.34 6.57 18.15
CA SER A 92 -3.56 6.60 19.59
C SER A 92 -4.97 7.09 19.91
N LYS A 93 -5.46 6.78 21.13
CA LYS A 93 -6.76 7.25 21.60
C LYS A 93 -6.85 8.78 21.65
N ASP A 94 -5.74 9.44 21.98
CA ASP A 94 -5.66 10.89 22.07
C ASP A 94 -5.74 11.54 20.68
N GLU A 95 -5.06 10.96 19.68
CA GLU A 95 -5.19 11.40 18.29
C GLU A 95 -6.64 11.28 17.80
N LEU A 96 -7.29 10.13 18.03
CA LEU A 96 -8.69 9.92 17.62
C LEU A 96 -9.66 10.92 18.27
N SER A 97 -9.53 11.10 19.59
CA SER A 97 -10.35 12.05 20.35
C SER A 97 -10.17 13.48 19.82
N LYS A 98 -8.93 13.86 19.50
CA LYS A 98 -8.60 15.20 19.01
C LYS A 98 -9.06 15.41 17.56
N ILE A 99 -8.91 14.42 16.69
CA ILE A 99 -9.45 14.43 15.32
C ILE A 99 -10.96 14.73 15.36
N GLN A 100 -11.72 14.02 16.20
CA GLN A 100 -13.16 14.21 16.33
C GLN A 100 -13.51 15.59 16.89
N LYS A 101 -12.83 16.01 17.96
CA LYS A 101 -13.07 17.30 18.63
C LYS A 101 -12.82 18.48 17.69
N ASP A 102 -11.77 18.40 16.89
CA ASP A 102 -11.32 19.51 16.06
C ASP A 102 -11.91 19.48 14.63
N ALA A 103 -12.66 18.44 14.26
CA ALA A 103 -13.14 18.23 12.89
C ALA A 103 -13.84 19.46 12.29
N SER A 104 -14.70 20.12 13.07
CA SER A 104 -15.46 21.31 12.64
C SER A 104 -14.58 22.53 12.32
N LYS A 105 -13.34 22.57 12.82
CA LYS A 105 -12.38 23.65 12.56
C LYS A 105 -11.79 23.63 11.15
N TYR A 106 -12.02 22.56 10.39
CA TYR A 106 -11.50 22.38 9.03
C TYR A 106 -12.53 22.66 7.93
N ASN A 107 -13.73 23.14 8.28
CA ASN A 107 -14.86 23.26 7.35
C ASN A 107 -14.57 24.12 6.10
N ASP A 108 -13.68 25.11 6.21
CA ASP A 108 -13.23 26.00 5.13
C ASP A 108 -11.92 25.55 4.46
N LYS A 109 -11.25 24.54 5.03
CA LYS A 109 -9.96 24.00 4.55
C LYS A 109 -10.12 22.77 3.68
N ILE A 110 -11.21 22.02 3.86
CA ILE A 110 -11.39 20.71 3.26
C ILE A 110 -12.51 20.68 2.25
N ILE A 111 -12.18 20.24 1.03
CA ILE A 111 -13.16 19.83 0.03
C ILE A 111 -13.51 18.36 0.30
N LYS A 112 -14.66 18.12 0.96
CA LYS A 112 -15.08 16.77 1.41
C LYS A 112 -15.04 15.71 0.30
N HIS A 113 -15.55 16.06 -0.88
CA HIS A 113 -15.57 15.18 -2.05
C HIS A 113 -14.17 14.69 -2.45
N ASP A 114 -13.19 15.59 -2.46
CA ASP A 114 -11.83 15.25 -2.89
C ASP A 114 -11.13 14.36 -1.86
N VAL A 115 -11.34 14.64 -0.57
CA VAL A 115 -10.88 13.76 0.51
C VAL A 115 -11.48 12.36 0.39
N ALA A 116 -12.79 12.25 0.17
CA ALA A 116 -13.45 10.95 0.00
C ALA A 116 -12.86 10.18 -1.18
N LYS A 117 -12.70 10.84 -2.33
CA LYS A 117 -12.13 10.23 -3.53
C LYS A 117 -10.70 9.73 -3.31
N VAL A 118 -9.84 10.55 -2.70
CA VAL A 118 -8.44 10.18 -2.42
C VAL A 118 -8.40 8.99 -1.43
N PHE A 119 -9.20 9.04 -0.38
CA PHE A 119 -9.30 7.96 0.60
C PHE A 119 -9.76 6.64 -0.05
N GLU A 120 -10.81 6.67 -0.86
CA GLU A 120 -11.33 5.49 -1.56
C GLU A 120 -10.32 4.92 -2.56
N GLU A 121 -9.61 5.76 -3.32
CA GLU A 121 -8.54 5.34 -4.23
C GLU A 121 -7.43 4.61 -3.45
N LEU A 122 -7.01 5.14 -2.29
CA LEU A 122 -5.98 4.54 -1.44
C LEU A 122 -6.44 3.22 -0.81
N VAL A 123 -7.67 3.16 -0.29
CA VAL A 123 -8.23 1.92 0.29
C VAL A 123 -8.35 0.83 -0.78
N ARG A 124 -8.83 1.17 -1.97
CA ARG A 124 -8.91 0.25 -3.10
C ARG A 124 -7.52 -0.25 -3.50
N ALA A 125 -6.55 0.66 -3.61
CA ALA A 125 -5.15 0.36 -3.87
C ALA A 125 -4.57 -0.63 -2.85
N LYS A 126 -4.74 -0.37 -1.55
CA LYS A 126 -4.30 -1.24 -0.46
C LYS A 126 -4.90 -2.65 -0.58
N ARG A 127 -6.22 -2.75 -0.78
CA ARG A 127 -6.90 -4.05 -0.95
C ARG A 127 -6.41 -4.81 -2.18
N CYS A 128 -6.25 -4.12 -3.31
CA CYS A 128 -5.70 -4.72 -4.53
C CYS A 128 -4.27 -5.23 -4.29
N LYS A 129 -3.42 -4.44 -3.63
CA LYS A 129 -2.05 -4.83 -3.26
C LYS A 129 -2.04 -6.10 -2.40
N GLU A 130 -2.88 -6.20 -1.38
CA GLU A 130 -2.98 -7.40 -0.52
C GLU A 130 -3.35 -8.66 -1.33
N ILE A 131 -4.33 -8.55 -2.23
CA ILE A 131 -4.72 -9.63 -3.13
C ILE A 131 -3.55 -10.04 -4.03
N LYS A 132 -2.85 -9.08 -4.62
CA LYS A 132 -1.73 -9.35 -5.53
C LYS A 132 -0.49 -9.87 -4.82
N VAL A 133 -0.22 -9.46 -3.57
CA VAL A 133 0.83 -10.06 -2.73
C VAL A 133 0.52 -11.52 -2.46
N THR A 134 -0.75 -11.84 -2.18
CA THR A 134 -1.18 -13.23 -1.94
C THR A 134 -1.02 -14.08 -3.19
N LEU A 135 -1.45 -13.57 -4.36
CA LEU A 135 -1.25 -14.23 -5.64
C LEU A 135 0.23 -14.43 -5.96
N MET A 136 1.06 -13.39 -5.80
CA MET A 136 2.50 -13.48 -6.03
C MET A 136 3.15 -14.56 -5.15
N ARG A 137 2.75 -14.67 -3.89
CA ARG A 137 3.25 -15.73 -3.00
C ARG A 137 2.94 -17.13 -3.52
N HIS A 138 1.74 -17.33 -4.07
CA HIS A 138 1.34 -18.59 -4.68
C HIS A 138 2.19 -18.90 -5.92
N LEU A 139 2.30 -17.95 -6.85
CA LEU A 139 3.08 -18.08 -8.07
C LEU A 139 4.56 -18.39 -7.80
N VAL A 140 5.17 -17.68 -6.84
CA VAL A 140 6.57 -17.91 -6.43
C VAL A 140 6.75 -19.31 -5.87
N ARG A 141 5.80 -19.82 -5.07
CA ARG A 141 5.84 -21.18 -4.55
C ARG A 141 5.77 -22.21 -5.66
N GLU A 142 4.87 -22.05 -6.62
CA GLU A 142 4.74 -22.97 -7.75
C GLU A 142 6.00 -22.96 -8.64
N ALA A 143 6.52 -21.78 -8.96
CA ALA A 143 7.75 -21.65 -9.73
C ALA A 143 8.95 -22.31 -9.02
N THR A 144 9.03 -22.20 -7.69
CA THR A 144 10.07 -22.87 -6.89
C THR A 144 10.01 -24.38 -7.05
N LEU A 145 8.81 -24.96 -6.99
CA LEU A 145 8.60 -26.41 -7.15
C LEU A 145 8.98 -26.88 -8.55
N MET A 146 8.52 -26.17 -9.59
CA MET A 146 8.82 -26.52 -10.99
C MET A 146 10.32 -26.47 -11.30
N VAL A 147 11.04 -25.47 -10.79
CA VAL A 147 12.50 -25.37 -10.94
C VAL A 147 13.19 -26.53 -10.23
N GLY A 148 12.75 -26.90 -9.02
CA GLY A 148 13.28 -28.05 -8.29
C GLY A 148 13.07 -29.38 -9.01
N GLU A 149 11.88 -29.64 -9.54
CA GLU A 149 11.57 -30.84 -10.31
C GLU A 149 12.41 -30.94 -11.60
N THR A 150 12.59 -29.81 -12.28
CA THR A 150 13.41 -29.73 -13.50
C THR A 150 14.88 -30.01 -13.20
N ALA A 151 15.41 -29.49 -12.09
CA ALA A 151 16.78 -29.77 -11.66
C ALA A 151 16.98 -31.26 -11.34
N ASN A 152 16.04 -31.88 -10.60
CA ASN A 152 16.10 -33.29 -10.26
C ASN A 152 16.04 -34.21 -11.49
N LYS A 153 15.18 -33.89 -12.48
CA LYS A 153 15.13 -34.65 -13.74
C LYS A 153 16.44 -34.58 -14.53
N ARG A 154 17.10 -33.42 -14.55
CA ARG A 154 18.40 -33.25 -15.24
C ARG A 154 19.53 -34.01 -14.57
N LEU A 155 19.55 -34.07 -13.24
CA LEU A 155 20.54 -34.86 -12.50
C LEU A 155 20.40 -36.35 -12.82
N ASN A 156 19.17 -36.88 -12.77
CA ASN A 156 18.91 -38.30 -13.04
C ASN A 156 19.17 -38.73 -14.49
N GLN A 157 19.29 -37.79 -15.44
CA GLN A 157 19.60 -38.07 -16.86
C GLN A 157 21.08 -37.90 -17.20
N ALA A 158 21.89 -37.36 -16.29
CA ALA A 158 23.33 -37.18 -16.49
C ALA A 158 24.17 -38.36 -15.98
N ASP A 159 23.56 -39.27 -15.23
CA ASP A 159 24.18 -40.48 -14.64
C ASP A 159 23.93 -41.77 -15.46
N ASP A 160 23.26 -41.67 -16.62
CA ASP A 160 23.01 -42.75 -17.61
C ASP A 160 23.85 -42.54 -18.89
#